data_AF-A0A370WRV4-F1
#
_entry.id   AF-A0A370WRV4-F1
#
_cell.length_a   1.000
_cell.length_b   1.000
_cell.length_c   1.000
_cell.angle_alpha   90.00
_cell.angle_beta   90.00
_cell.angle_gamma   90.00
#
_symmetry.space_group_name_H-M   'P 1'
#
loop_
_entity.id
_entity.type
_entity.pdbx_description
1 polymer ?
#
loop_
_entity_poly.entity_id
_entity_poly.type
_entity_poly.pdbx_seq_one_letter_code
_entity_poly.pdbx_strand_id
1 'polypeptide(L)'
;MTSTLHDVLDPKTYALSQDQFDDLCVICDKLLLMAQLAGTPPATDEDSAMLLIRRVLLGQLFGEMSFQLRDVLQAVCRSKTGVDVSSKH
;
A
#
# COMPACT_ATOMS: atom_id res chain seq x y z
N MET A 1 25.16 5.16 18.72
CA MET A 1 23.94 4.32 18.75
C MET A 1 23.95 3.45 17.51
N THR A 2 24.31 2.18 17.66
CA THR A 2 24.41 1.21 16.56
C THR A 2 23.10 0.46 16.44
N SER A 3 22.15 1.01 15.68
CA SER A 3 20.94 0.28 15.28
C SER A 3 21.38 -0.84 14.35
N THR A 4 21.23 -2.10 14.80
CA THR A 4 21.47 -3.26 13.97
C THR A 4 20.23 -3.51 13.11
N LEU A 5 20.43 -4.02 11.90
CA LEU A 5 19.36 -4.32 10.94
C LEU A 5 18.25 -5.24 11.52
N HIS A 6 18.55 -5.92 12.63
CA HIS A 6 17.61 -6.72 13.40
C HIS A 6 16.59 -5.91 14.20
N ASP A 7 16.95 -4.73 14.72
CA ASP A 7 16.02 -3.82 15.41
C ASP A 7 15.00 -3.21 14.45
N VAL A 8 15.43 -3.04 13.18
CA VAL A 8 14.53 -2.57 12.13
C VAL A 8 13.43 -3.60 11.93
N LEU A 9 13.70 -4.91 11.97
CA LEU A 9 12.74 -5.96 11.62
C LEU A 9 11.96 -6.56 12.81
N ASP A 10 12.12 -6.08 14.04
CA ASP A 10 11.35 -6.58 15.19
C ASP A 10 9.87 -6.12 15.07
N PRO A 11 8.91 -7.05 14.89
CA PRO A 11 7.49 -6.71 14.78
C PRO A 11 6.97 -5.93 16.00
N LYS A 12 7.65 -6.01 17.16
CA LYS A 12 7.29 -5.33 18.40
C LYS A 12 7.76 -3.88 18.47
N THR A 13 8.71 -3.46 17.62
CA THR A 13 9.26 -2.09 17.60
C THR A 13 8.64 -1.21 16.51
N TYR A 14 7.96 -1.80 15.52
CA TYR A 14 7.18 -1.06 14.52
C TYR A 14 5.87 -0.50 15.09
N ALA A 15 5.97 0.44 16.03
CA ALA A 15 4.84 1.30 16.36
C ALA A 15 4.76 2.39 15.29
N LEU A 16 3.99 2.15 14.22
CA LEU A 16 3.55 3.24 13.35
C LEU A 16 2.80 4.26 14.21
N SER A 17 3.26 5.51 14.20
CA SER A 17 2.46 6.61 14.75
C SER A 17 1.14 6.74 13.95
N GLN A 18 0.11 7.31 14.55
CA GLN A 18 -1.18 7.50 13.87
C GLN A 18 -1.00 8.30 12.56
N ASP A 19 -0.19 9.36 12.59
CA ASP A 19 0.10 10.17 11.40
C ASP A 19 0.74 9.35 10.28
N GLN A 20 1.72 8.49 10.60
CA GLN A 20 2.35 7.62 9.61
C GLN A 20 1.39 6.55 9.06
N PHE A 21 0.47 6.05 9.90
CA PHE A 21 -0.57 5.13 9.47
C PHE A 21 -1.55 5.81 8.51
N ASP A 22 -1.97 7.04 8.82
CA ASP A 22 -2.86 7.84 7.98
C ASP A 22 -2.19 8.19 6.64
N ASP A 23 -0.90 8.54 6.66
CA ASP A 23 -0.10 8.76 5.45
C ASP A 23 -0.05 7.51 4.55
N LEU A 24 0.13 6.32 5.14
CA LEU A 24 0.11 5.06 4.39
C LEU A 24 -1.28 4.78 3.80
N CYS A 25 -2.37 5.14 4.48
CA CYS A 25 -3.71 5.03 3.92
C CYS A 25 -3.86 5.96 2.70
N VAL A 26 -3.39 7.20 2.78
CA VAL A 26 -3.38 8.15 1.66
C VAL A 26 -2.53 7.62 0.49
N ILE A 27 -1.37 7.03 0.78
CA ILE A 27 -0.52 6.41 -0.25
C ILE A 27 -1.26 5.24 -0.92
N CYS A 28 -1.93 4.38 -0.15
CA CYS A 28 -2.73 3.28 -0.65
C CYS A 28 -3.82 3.75 -1.64
N ASP A 29 -4.51 4.84 -1.32
CA ASP A 29 -5.57 5.39 -2.17
C ASP A 29 -4.99 6.07 -3.43
N LYS A 30 -3.85 6.76 -3.31
CA LYS A 30 -3.15 7.33 -4.47
C LYS A 30 -2.67 6.25 -5.45
N LEU A 31 -2.17 5.13 -4.94
CA LEU A 31 -1.79 3.98 -5.77
C LEU A 31 -2.99 3.44 -6.56
N LEU A 32 -4.14 3.27 -5.89
CA LEU A 32 -5.36 2.83 -6.57
C LEU A 32 -5.82 3.82 -7.64
N LEU A 33 -5.77 5.12 -7.35
CA LEU A 33 -6.10 6.17 -8.31
C LEU A 33 -5.17 6.12 -9.54
N MET A 34 -3.86 5.98 -9.33
CA MET A 34 -2.90 5.86 -10.43
C MET A 34 -3.15 4.61 -11.26
N ALA A 35 -3.57 3.50 -10.64
CA ALA A 35 -3.96 2.28 -11.36
C ALA A 35 -5.16 2.52 -12.30
N GLN A 36 -6.19 3.21 -11.81
CA GLN A 36 -7.39 3.54 -12.59
C GLN A 36 -7.09 4.51 -13.74
N LEU A 37 -6.28 5.54 -13.48
CA LEU A 37 -5.85 6.48 -14.49
C LEU A 37 -5.01 5.81 -15.58
N ALA A 38 -4.17 4.84 -15.21
CA ALA A 38 -3.39 4.06 -16.17
C ALA A 38 -4.28 3.12 -17.02
N GLY A 39 -5.35 2.56 -16.45
CA GLY A 39 -6.29 1.67 -17.17
C GLY A 39 -7.27 2.37 -18.12
N THR A 40 -7.38 3.71 -18.11
CA THR A 40 -8.33 4.42 -18.96
C THR A 40 -7.76 4.63 -20.37
N PRO A 41 -8.25 3.94 -21.42
CA PRO A 41 -7.67 4.04 -22.76
C PRO A 41 -7.74 5.49 -23.28
N PRO A 42 -6.68 6.00 -23.95
CA PRO A 42 -6.72 7.32 -24.56
C PRO A 42 -7.73 7.33 -25.71
N ALA A 43 -8.39 8.47 -25.92
CA ALA A 43 -9.44 8.64 -26.93
C ALA A 43 -8.92 8.71 -28.39
N THR A 44 -7.67 8.35 -28.66
CA THR A 44 -7.03 8.62 -29.96
C THR A 44 -6.09 7.51 -30.43
N ASP A 45 -6.40 7.08 -31.65
CA ASP A 45 -5.66 6.45 -32.76
C ASP A 45 -4.54 5.41 -32.56
N GLU A 46 -4.54 4.47 -33.50
CA GLU A 46 -4.04 3.09 -33.43
C GLU A 46 -2.51 2.90 -33.29
N ASP A 47 -1.68 3.95 -33.38
CA ASP A 47 -0.21 3.85 -33.32
C ASP A 47 0.36 3.74 -31.89
N SER A 48 -0.50 3.74 -30.87
CA SER A 48 -0.11 3.80 -29.45
C SER A 48 0.03 2.44 -28.76
N ALA A 49 -0.05 1.30 -29.47
CA ALA A 49 -0.15 -0.04 -28.84
C ALA A 49 0.98 -0.33 -27.83
N MET A 50 2.24 0.02 -28.13
CA MET A 50 3.36 -0.17 -27.18
C MET A 50 3.24 0.75 -25.95
N LEU A 51 2.74 1.98 -26.13
CA LEU A 51 2.48 2.90 -25.03
C LEU A 51 1.29 2.43 -24.18
N LEU A 52 0.29 1.83 -24.82
CA LEU A 52 -0.89 1.25 -24.18
C LEU A 52 -0.50 0.03 -23.32
N ILE A 53 0.33 -0.87 -23.84
CA ILE A 53 0.86 -2.01 -23.05
C ILE A 53 1.64 -1.51 -21.83
N ARG A 54 2.56 -0.55 -22.00
CA ARG A 54 3.34 0.01 -20.88
C ARG A 54 2.44 0.67 -19.83
N ARG A 55 1.42 1.40 -20.28
CA ARG A 55 0.45 2.05 -19.40
C ARG A 55 -0.38 1.04 -18.62
N VAL A 56 -0.85 -0.03 -19.27
CA VAL A 56 -1.58 -1.12 -18.60
C VAL A 56 -0.71 -1.80 -17.55
N LEU A 57 0.55 -2.14 -17.89
CA LEU A 57 1.49 -2.75 -16.93
C LEU A 57 1.77 -1.82 -15.73
N LEU A 58 1.90 -0.52 -15.97
CA LEU A 58 2.07 0.47 -14.91
C LEU A 58 0.83 0.54 -14.01
N GLY A 59 -0.37 0.48 -14.60
CA GLY A 59 -1.62 0.42 -13.85
C GLY A 59 -1.74 -0.83 -13.00
N GLN A 60 -1.38 -1.99 -13.55
CA GLN A 60 -1.33 -3.26 -12.81
C GLN A 60 -0.37 -3.18 -11.63
N LEU A 61 0.83 -2.63 -11.82
CA LEU A 61 1.81 -2.45 -10.75
C LEU A 61 1.26 -1.56 -9.62
N PHE A 62 0.65 -0.43 -9.95
CA PHE A 62 0.04 0.44 -8.94
C PHE A 62 -1.13 -0.24 -8.20
N GLY A 63 -1.95 -1.01 -8.91
CA GLY A 63 -3.05 -1.76 -8.33
C GLY A 63 -2.56 -2.82 -7.35
N GLU A 64 -1.58 -3.61 -7.76
CA GLU A 64 -0.95 -4.65 -6.94
C GLU A 64 -0.36 -4.06 -5.65
N MET A 65 0.41 -2.97 -5.76
CA MET A 65 0.98 -2.29 -4.59
C MET A 65 -0.11 -1.73 -3.66
N SER A 66 -1.22 -1.21 -4.21
CA SER A 66 -2.36 -0.75 -3.40
C SER A 66 -3.00 -1.92 -2.63
N PHE A 67 -3.22 -3.07 -3.26
CA PHE A 67 -3.80 -4.23 -2.60
C PHE A 67 -2.89 -4.79 -1.50
N GLN A 68 -1.60 -4.96 -1.79
CA GLN A 68 -0.63 -5.44 -0.81
C GLN A 68 -0.54 -4.50 0.40
N LEU A 69 -0.50 -3.18 0.16
CA LEU A 69 -0.48 -2.19 1.23
C LEU A 69 -1.79 -2.20 2.04
N ARG A 70 -2.94 -2.35 1.37
CA ARG A 70 -4.24 -2.46 2.03
C ARG A 70 -4.32 -3.68 2.96
N ASP A 71 -3.79 -4.82 2.55
CA ASP A 71 -3.75 -6.03 3.38
C ASP A 71 -2.90 -5.84 4.63
N VAL A 72 -1.74 -5.18 4.48
CA VAL A 72 -0.88 -4.82 5.62
C VAL A 72 -1.61 -3.86 6.57
N LEU A 73 -2.24 -2.79 6.05
CA LEU A 73 -3.01 -1.85 6.85
C LEU A 73 -4.18 -2.53 7.59
N GLN A 74 -4.88 -3.47 6.94
CA GLN A 74 -5.92 -4.27 7.60
C GLN A 74 -5.36 -5.16 8.70
N ALA A 75 -4.21 -5.80 8.49
CA ALA A 75 -3.55 -6.62 9.51
C ALA A 75 -3.17 -5.79 10.74
N VAL A 76 -2.66 -4.57 10.54
CA VAL A 76 -2.36 -3.60 11.61
C VAL A 76 -3.61 -3.17 12.36
N CYS A 77 -4.72 -2.89 11.67
CA CYS A 77 -6.00 -2.59 12.33
C CYS A 77 -6.49 -3.75 13.20
N ARG A 78 -6.41 -4.98 12.69
CA ARG A 78 -6.83 -6.19 13.41
C ARG A 78 -5.95 -6.46 14.63
N SER A 79 -4.63 -6.25 14.53
CA SER A 79 -3.73 -6.44 15.67
C SER A 79 -3.99 -5.41 16.77
N LYS A 80 -4.25 -4.14 16.42
CA LYS A 80 -4.66 -3.10 17.37
C LYS A 80 -5.92 -3.49 18.15
N THR A 81 -6.93 -4.04 17.47
CA THR A 81 -8.16 -4.52 18.13
C THR A 81 -8.00 -5.82 18.94
N GLY A 82 -7.00 -6.65 18.63
CA GLY A 82 -6.75 -7.91 19.33
C GLY A 82 -6.05 -7.74 20.69
N VAL A 83 -5.27 -6.66 20.86
CA VAL A 83 -4.59 -6.34 22.12
C VAL A 83 -5.58 -5.90 23.21
N ASP A 84 -6.69 -5.26 22.84
CA ASP A 84 -7.72 -4.80 23.78
C ASP A 84 -8.55 -5.92 24.42
N VAL A 85 -8.55 -7.13 23.83
CA VAL A 85 -9.35 -8.27 24.36
C VAL A 85 -8.56 -9.10 25.38
N SER A 86 -7.22 -9.07 25.35
CA SER A 86 -6.40 -9.94 26.20
C SER A 86 -5.98 -9.33 27.55
N SER A 87 -6.32 -8.07 27.85
CA SER A 87 -5.96 -7.40 29.11
C SER A 87 -7.02 -7.49 30.22
N LYS A 88 -8.01 -8.38 30.11
CA LYS A 88 -8.97 -8.69 31.19
C LYS A 88 -9.06 -10.20 31.42
N HIS A 89 -8.05 -10.79 32.04
CA HIS A 89 -8.18 -11.94 32.94
C HIS A 89 -6.94 -12.05 33.82
#